data_AF-A0A7S0HHX9-F1
#
_entry.id   AF-A0A7S0HHX9-F1
#
_cell.length_a   1.000
_cell.length_b   1.000
_cell.length_c   1.000
_cell.angle_alpha   90.00
_cell.angle_beta   90.00
_cell.angle_gamma   90.00
#
_symmetry.space_group_name_H-M   'P 1'
#
loop_
_entity.id
_entity.type
_entity.pdbx_description
1 polymer ?
#
loop_
_entity_poly.entity_id
_entity_poly.type
_entity_poly.pdbx_seq_one_letter_code
_entity_poly.pdbx_strand_id
1 'polypeptide(L)'
;GRQHPEGEMHIEWCLRSGSGRAPYASIPDDPLPERASLVDLANQMAEGKAPLPPNVTLHVRRGVSVEELRGTQGQAGVRVVGQSEAGPFDLEVEVAVAHVGFRPDLSLSRELQVHACYASEGPMKLAASLLVARVAAKGGGEAAGDCLKQAAPGPEQLVSPEPRFYVLGAKSYGRNSAFLLKLGHAQVEAVVAMLRKECHDQM
;
A
#
# COMPACT_ATOMS: atom_id res chain seq x y z
N GLY A 1 -19.55 21.50 17.16
CA GLY A 1 -19.21 21.43 15.74
C GLY A 1 -18.67 22.77 15.30
N ARG A 2 -17.44 22.82 14.77
CA ARG A 2 -16.94 24.03 14.12
C ARG A 2 -17.80 24.26 12.87
N GLN A 3 -18.44 25.42 12.77
CA GLN A 3 -19.05 25.87 11.52
C GLN A 3 -17.90 26.32 10.63
N HIS A 4 -17.53 25.50 9.66
CA HIS A 4 -16.65 25.95 8.58
C HIS A 4 -17.45 26.91 7.69
N PRO A 5 -16.89 28.08 7.33
CA PRO A 5 -17.53 28.97 6.38
C PRO A 5 -17.84 28.21 5.08
N GLU A 6 -19.01 28.46 4.51
CA GLU A 6 -19.44 27.79 3.28
C GLU A 6 -18.42 28.06 2.17
N GLY A 7 -17.79 26.99 1.66
CA GLY A 7 -16.76 27.07 0.61
C GLY A 7 -15.30 26.98 1.09
N GLU A 8 -15.02 26.94 2.39
CA GLU A 8 -13.67 26.65 2.91
C GLU A 8 -13.41 25.15 3.05
N MET A 9 -12.21 24.70 2.69
CA MET A 9 -11.75 23.32 2.81
C MET A 9 -10.54 23.24 3.74
N HIS A 10 -10.65 22.42 4.78
CA HIS A 10 -9.57 22.15 5.71
C HIS A 10 -9.12 20.70 5.55
N ILE A 11 -7.82 20.50 5.30
CA ILE A 11 -7.22 19.18 5.12
C ILE A 11 -6.22 18.94 6.25
N GLU A 12 -6.47 17.93 7.06
CA GLU A 12 -5.48 17.38 8.01
C GLU A 12 -4.76 16.21 7.32
N TRP A 13 -3.53 16.45 6.84
CA TRP A 13 -2.70 15.40 6.25
C TRP A 13 -1.82 14.76 7.33
N CYS A 14 -2.33 13.66 7.88
CA CYS A 14 -1.66 12.87 8.90
C CYS A 14 -0.67 11.88 8.29
N LEU A 15 0.61 12.05 8.59
CA LEU A 15 1.71 11.22 8.12
C LEU A 15 2.36 10.47 9.29
N ARG A 16 2.59 9.16 9.11
CA ARG A 16 3.34 8.34 10.07
C ARG A 16 4.81 8.73 10.14
N SER A 17 5.39 9.23 9.04
CA SER A 17 6.77 9.70 9.03
C SER A 17 6.94 10.95 9.90
N GLY A 18 8.08 11.02 10.58
CA GLY A 18 8.46 12.20 11.34
C GLY A 18 8.84 13.39 10.46
N SER A 19 9.01 14.55 11.09
CA SER A 19 9.42 15.81 10.44
C SER A 19 10.77 15.75 9.73
N GLY A 20 11.69 14.88 10.17
CA GLY A 20 13.01 14.71 9.56
C GLY A 20 13.04 13.96 8.22
N ARG A 21 11.88 13.63 7.63
CA ARG A 21 11.81 12.84 6.40
C ARG A 21 10.73 13.33 5.45
N ALA A 22 11.09 13.45 4.17
CA ALA A 22 10.13 13.70 3.10
C ALA A 22 9.05 12.60 3.06
N PRO A 23 7.76 12.94 2.84
CA PRO A 23 6.69 11.95 2.73
C PRO A 23 7.00 10.86 1.69
N TYR A 24 7.55 11.26 0.55
CA TYR A 24 7.91 10.37 -0.55
C TYR A 24 9.41 10.49 -0.88
N ALA A 25 10.05 9.36 -1.12
CA ALA A 25 11.44 9.33 -1.57
C ALA A 25 11.48 9.53 -3.09
N SER A 26 12.33 10.44 -3.56
CA SER A 26 12.60 10.63 -4.98
C SER A 26 13.35 9.42 -5.55
N ILE A 27 13.03 9.04 -6.78
CA ILE A 27 13.69 7.97 -7.51
C ILE A 27 14.67 8.62 -8.49
N PRO A 28 15.98 8.37 -8.39
CA PRO A 28 16.95 8.85 -9.38
C PRO A 28 16.62 8.29 -10.77
N ASP A 29 16.70 9.15 -11.80
CA ASP A 29 16.40 8.81 -13.20
C ASP A 29 15.07 8.07 -13.37
N ASP A 30 14.03 8.59 -12.70
CA ASP A 30 12.69 7.99 -12.73
C ASP A 30 12.18 7.87 -14.18
N PRO A 31 11.90 6.66 -14.69
CA PRO A 31 11.39 6.47 -16.05
C PRO A 31 9.95 6.97 -16.24
N LEU A 32 9.26 7.38 -15.16
CA LEU A 32 7.88 7.88 -15.17
C LEU A 32 7.86 9.36 -14.72
N PRO A 33 7.88 10.33 -15.66
CA PRO A 33 8.01 11.75 -15.32
C PRO A 33 6.82 12.30 -14.50
N GLU A 34 5.61 11.77 -14.71
CA GLU A 34 4.42 12.15 -13.94
C GLU A 34 4.51 11.66 -12.48
N ARG A 35 5.11 10.48 -12.26
CA ARG A 35 5.37 9.97 -10.91
C ARG A 35 6.34 10.88 -10.17
N ALA A 36 7.45 11.27 -10.82
CA ALA A 36 8.40 12.21 -10.26
C ALA A 36 7.74 13.55 -9.90
N SER A 37 6.93 14.08 -10.83
CA SER A 37 6.19 15.34 -10.62
C SER A 37 5.24 15.28 -9.41
N LEU A 38 4.54 14.15 -9.20
CA LEU A 38 3.67 13.95 -8.04
C LEU A 38 4.46 13.84 -6.72
N VAL A 39 5.61 13.15 -6.74
CA VAL A 39 6.50 13.05 -5.57
C VAL A 39 6.99 14.43 -5.16
N ASP A 40 7.45 15.24 -6.13
CA ASP A 40 7.92 16.59 -5.88
C ASP A 40 6.81 17.49 -5.34
N LEU A 41 5.62 17.46 -5.97
CA LEU A 41 4.46 18.22 -5.50
C LEU A 41 4.07 17.85 -4.07
N ALA A 42 3.97 16.55 -3.77
CA ALA A 42 3.58 16.07 -2.45
C ALA A 42 4.61 16.44 -1.37
N ASN A 43 5.90 16.38 -1.69
CA ASN A 43 6.96 16.81 -0.80
C ASN A 43 6.94 18.33 -0.57
N GLN A 44 6.71 19.13 -1.62
CA GLN A 44 6.53 20.59 -1.50
C GLN A 44 5.29 20.96 -0.67
N MET A 45 4.16 20.26 -0.86
CA MET A 45 2.96 20.43 -0.03
C MET A 45 3.26 20.16 1.44
N ALA A 46 4.01 19.10 1.72
CA ALA A 46 4.36 18.73 3.09
C ALA A 46 5.33 19.70 3.78
N GLU A 47 6.01 20.55 3.01
CA GLU A 47 6.88 21.64 3.47
C GLU A 47 6.18 23.00 3.47
N GLY A 48 4.90 23.07 3.07
CA GLY A 48 4.15 24.33 2.94
C GLY A 48 4.61 25.22 1.79
N LYS A 49 5.32 24.66 0.80
CA LYS A 49 5.88 25.38 -0.35
C LYS A 49 5.01 25.30 -1.60
N ALA A 50 4.10 24.34 -1.66
CA ALA A 50 3.22 24.18 -2.82
C ALA A 50 2.08 25.22 -2.82
N PRO A 51 1.69 25.75 -3.98
CA PRO A 51 0.52 26.60 -4.09
C PRO A 51 -0.75 25.81 -3.77
N LEU A 52 -1.62 26.39 -2.93
CA LEU A 52 -2.96 25.86 -2.64
C LEU A 52 -4.02 26.84 -3.15
N PRO A 53 -5.21 26.36 -3.52
CA PRO A 53 -6.36 27.24 -3.76
C PRO A 53 -6.63 28.14 -2.54
N PRO A 54 -7.12 29.39 -2.74
CA PRO A 54 -7.25 30.37 -1.67
C PRO A 54 -8.22 29.96 -0.55
N ASN A 55 -9.15 29.05 -0.85
CA ASN A 55 -10.12 28.50 0.10
C ASN A 55 -9.68 27.16 0.72
N VAL A 56 -8.45 26.69 0.46
CA VAL A 56 -7.93 25.43 0.98
C VAL A 56 -6.83 25.71 2.00
N THR A 57 -6.97 25.12 3.18
CA THR A 57 -5.90 25.08 4.19
C THR A 57 -5.44 23.64 4.38
N LEU A 58 -4.13 23.44 4.37
CA LEU A 58 -3.50 22.14 4.58
C LEU A 58 -2.67 22.18 5.87
N HIS A 59 -3.04 21.34 6.82
CA HIS A 59 -2.26 21.13 8.03
C HIS A 59 -1.62 19.75 8.00
N VAL A 60 -0.28 19.72 7.99
CA VAL A 60 0.50 18.47 7.86
C VAL A 60 0.94 18.04 9.25
N ARG A 61 0.44 16.89 9.70
CA ARG A 61 0.76 16.33 11.01
C ARG A 61 1.74 15.16 10.86
N ARG A 62 2.86 15.22 11.56
CA ARG A 62 3.96 14.23 11.47
C ARG A 62 3.97 13.28 12.66
N GLY A 63 4.56 12.10 12.46
CA GLY A 63 4.67 11.05 13.46
C GLY A 63 3.31 10.57 13.99
N VAL A 64 2.29 10.56 13.14
CA VAL A 64 0.92 10.26 13.56
C VAL A 64 0.73 8.77 13.85
N SER A 65 0.18 8.48 15.03
CA SER A 65 -0.44 7.22 15.39
C SER A 65 -1.89 7.48 15.77
N VAL A 66 -2.83 6.91 15.01
CA VAL A 66 -4.26 6.98 15.33
C VAL A 66 -4.57 5.88 16.34
N GLU A 67 -5.18 6.25 17.46
CA GLU A 67 -5.53 5.35 18.56
C GLU A 67 -7.03 5.03 18.55
N GLU A 68 -7.85 5.96 18.06
CA GLU A 68 -9.30 5.80 18.00
C GLU A 68 -9.91 6.51 16.78
N LEU A 69 -10.87 5.83 16.15
CA LEU A 69 -11.77 6.38 15.13
C LEU A 69 -13.20 6.08 15.54
N ARG A 70 -14.04 7.11 15.65
CA ARG A 70 -15.48 6.95 15.94
C ARG A 70 -16.31 7.85 15.04
N GLY A 71 -17.44 7.34 14.55
CA GLY A 71 -18.46 8.19 13.95
C GLY A 71 -19.06 9.14 15.00
N THR A 72 -19.34 10.38 14.62
CA THR A 72 -20.02 11.33 15.51
C THR A 72 -21.52 11.05 15.54
N GLN A 73 -22.17 11.24 16.70
CA GLN A 73 -23.62 11.04 16.80
C GLN A 73 -24.36 12.22 16.16
N GLY A 74 -25.29 11.94 15.24
CA GLY A 74 -26.21 12.92 14.67
C GLY A 74 -25.69 13.76 13.49
N GLN A 75 -24.41 13.65 13.11
CA GLN A 75 -23.86 14.25 11.89
C GLN A 75 -22.93 13.25 11.17
N ALA A 76 -22.75 13.42 9.85
CA ALA A 76 -21.86 12.62 9.03
C ALA A 76 -20.39 13.03 9.24
N GLY A 77 -19.87 12.84 10.45
CA GLY A 77 -18.47 13.15 10.80
C GLY A 77 -17.76 11.99 11.48
N VAL A 78 -16.44 12.10 11.55
CA VAL A 78 -15.53 11.14 12.18
C VAL A 78 -14.67 11.90 13.19
N ARG A 79 -14.67 11.43 14.43
CA ARG A 79 -13.71 11.83 15.45
C ARG A 79 -12.47 10.94 15.36
N VAL A 80 -11.30 11.56 15.31
CA VAL A 80 -9.98 10.93 15.20
C VAL A 80 -9.14 11.36 16.39
N VAL A 81 -8.75 10.40 17.23
CA VAL A 81 -7.87 10.64 18.39
C VAL A 81 -6.57 9.89 18.20
N GLY A 82 -5.46 10.52 18.59
CA GLY A 82 -4.16 9.88 18.54
C GLY A 82 -3.01 10.74 19.03
N GLN A 83 -1.81 10.32 18.68
CA GLN A 83 -0.55 10.98 19.01
C GLN A 83 0.15 11.46 17.75
N SER A 84 0.88 12.57 17.87
CA SER A 84 1.76 13.10 16.84
C SER A 84 3.07 13.59 17.46
N GLU A 85 4.05 13.99 16.65
CA GLU A 85 5.27 14.62 17.17
C GLU A 85 4.99 15.90 17.98
N ALA A 86 3.90 16.61 17.66
CA ALA A 86 3.46 17.80 18.39
C ALA A 86 2.68 17.48 19.67
N GLY A 87 2.45 16.20 19.99
CA GLY A 87 1.65 15.75 21.12
C GLY A 87 0.31 15.12 20.73
N PRO A 88 -0.56 14.85 21.71
CA PRO A 88 -1.88 14.27 21.49
C PRO A 88 -2.77 15.20 20.65
N PHE A 89 -3.66 14.60 19.87
CA PHE A 89 -4.67 15.34 19.12
C PHE A 89 -6.04 14.67 19.21
N ASP A 90 -7.07 15.49 19.04
CA ASP A 90 -8.48 15.10 18.98
C ASP A 90 -9.14 15.96 17.89
N LEU A 91 -9.47 15.35 16.76
CA LEU A 91 -9.96 16.02 15.57
C LEU A 91 -11.37 15.52 15.25
N GLU A 92 -12.28 16.44 14.94
CA GLU A 92 -13.53 16.10 14.26
C GLU A 92 -13.40 16.53 12.79
N VAL A 93 -13.62 15.59 11.88
CA VAL A 93 -13.60 15.81 10.43
C VAL A 93 -14.89 15.29 9.81
N GLU A 94 -15.30 15.88 8.68
CA GLU A 94 -16.46 15.39 7.93
C GLU A 94 -16.13 14.09 7.20
N VAL A 95 -14.94 14.02 6.62
CA VAL A 95 -14.48 12.86 5.84
C VAL A 95 -13.08 12.44 6.31
N ALA A 96 -12.92 11.15 6.58
CA ALA A 96 -11.64 10.54 6.84
C ALA A 96 -11.28 9.57 5.72
N VAL A 97 -10.14 9.79 5.05
CA VAL A 97 -9.62 8.91 3.99
C VAL A 97 -8.39 8.17 4.50
N ALA A 98 -8.55 6.87 4.78
CA ALA A 98 -7.50 6.06 5.38
C ALA A 98 -6.65 5.35 4.31
N HIS A 99 -5.47 5.90 4.00
CA HIS A 99 -4.48 5.26 3.11
C HIS A 99 -3.52 4.33 3.88
N VAL A 100 -4.06 3.44 4.72
CA VAL A 100 -3.27 2.61 5.67
C VAL A 100 -3.02 1.18 5.17
N GLY A 101 -3.25 0.94 3.88
CA GLY A 101 -3.10 -0.38 3.26
C GLY A 101 -4.31 -1.29 3.47
N PHE A 102 -4.11 -2.59 3.26
CA PHE A 102 -5.15 -3.61 3.31
C PHE A 102 -4.60 -4.93 3.86
N ARG A 103 -5.51 -5.86 4.17
CA ARG A 103 -5.20 -7.22 4.61
C ARG A 103 -5.98 -8.22 3.74
N PRO A 104 -5.38 -9.33 3.30
CA PRO A 104 -6.12 -10.36 2.59
C PRO A 104 -7.15 -11.05 3.52
N ASP A 105 -8.31 -11.41 2.97
CA ASP A 105 -9.22 -12.36 3.62
C ASP A 105 -8.75 -13.79 3.33
N LEU A 106 -8.36 -14.51 4.38
CA LEU A 106 -7.86 -15.87 4.32
C LEU A 106 -8.92 -16.93 4.61
N SER A 107 -10.18 -16.54 4.82
CA SER A 107 -11.29 -17.45 5.15
C SER A 107 -11.37 -18.64 4.19
N LEU A 108 -11.23 -18.40 2.90
CA LEU A 108 -11.31 -19.43 1.85
C LEU A 108 -10.17 -20.45 1.90
N SER A 109 -8.95 -20.04 2.26
CA SER A 109 -7.77 -20.92 2.25
C SER A 109 -7.43 -21.48 3.64
N ARG A 110 -8.27 -21.20 4.65
CA ARG A 110 -7.97 -21.51 6.06
C ARG A 110 -7.87 -23.01 6.34
N GLU A 111 -8.65 -23.83 5.63
CA GLU A 111 -8.66 -25.29 5.77
C GLU A 111 -7.86 -26.01 4.67
N LEU A 112 -7.24 -25.24 3.77
CA LEU A 112 -6.40 -25.76 2.70
C LEU A 112 -4.94 -25.80 3.14
N GLN A 113 -4.13 -26.62 2.47
CA GLN A 113 -2.70 -26.74 2.71
C GLN A 113 -1.91 -25.57 2.06
N VAL A 114 -2.33 -24.33 2.35
CA VAL A 114 -1.71 -23.10 1.86
C VAL A 114 -0.86 -22.50 2.96
N HIS A 115 0.46 -22.55 2.80
CA HIS A 115 1.38 -21.90 3.73
C HIS A 115 1.40 -20.39 3.51
N ALA A 116 0.79 -19.64 4.42
CA ALA A 116 0.83 -18.18 4.42
C ALA A 116 2.09 -17.66 5.15
N CYS A 117 2.71 -16.62 4.58
CA CYS A 117 3.80 -15.90 5.24
C CYS A 117 3.28 -15.15 6.47
N TYR A 118 3.97 -15.28 7.61
CA TYR A 118 3.59 -14.61 8.86
C TYR A 118 3.61 -13.07 8.75
N ALA A 119 4.44 -12.51 7.86
CA ALA A 119 4.62 -11.07 7.71
C ALA A 119 3.67 -10.48 6.66
N SER A 120 3.59 -11.09 5.48
CA SER A 120 2.79 -10.58 4.36
C SER A 120 1.43 -11.23 4.21
N GLU A 121 1.19 -12.41 4.79
CA GLU A 121 -0.03 -13.22 4.59
C GLU A 121 -0.28 -13.65 3.14
N GLY A 122 0.70 -13.49 2.25
CA GLY A 122 0.71 -14.12 0.93
C GLY A 122 1.28 -15.54 0.98
N PRO A 123 1.13 -16.33 -0.09
CA PRO A 123 1.75 -17.66 -0.20
C PRO A 123 3.27 -17.59 0.05
N MET A 124 3.77 -18.50 0.90
CA MET A 124 5.12 -18.41 1.48
C MET A 124 6.23 -18.32 0.43
N LYS A 125 6.17 -19.12 -0.64
CA LYS A 125 7.20 -19.14 -1.68
C LYS A 125 7.31 -17.80 -2.39
N LEU A 126 6.19 -17.28 -2.88
CA LEU A 126 6.15 -15.96 -3.52
C LEU A 126 6.56 -14.85 -2.53
N ALA A 127 6.08 -14.90 -1.29
CA ALA A 127 6.42 -13.91 -0.27
C ALA A 127 7.93 -13.88 0.02
N ALA A 128 8.59 -15.04 0.09
CA ALA A 128 10.04 -15.14 0.25
C ALA A 128 10.79 -14.53 -0.94
N SER A 129 10.38 -14.84 -2.18
CA SER A 129 10.98 -14.25 -3.38
C SER A 129 10.84 -12.73 -3.42
N LEU A 130 9.67 -12.19 -3.06
CA LEU A 130 9.45 -10.74 -2.96
C LEU A 130 10.30 -10.09 -1.86
N LEU A 131 10.49 -10.78 -0.74
CA LEU A 131 11.36 -10.30 0.34
C LEU A 131 12.82 -10.22 -0.12
N VAL A 132 13.33 -11.27 -0.79
CA VAL A 132 14.69 -11.29 -1.35
C VAL A 132 14.87 -10.15 -2.35
N ALA A 133 13.93 -9.96 -3.29
CA ALA A 133 13.97 -8.87 -4.26
C ALA A 133 13.99 -7.49 -3.58
N ARG A 134 13.18 -7.31 -2.51
CA ARG A 134 13.16 -6.07 -1.74
C ARG A 134 14.47 -5.83 -1.01
N VAL A 135 15.08 -6.85 -0.39
CA VAL A 135 16.36 -6.73 0.31
C VAL A 135 17.48 -6.42 -0.69
N ALA A 136 17.48 -7.05 -1.86
CA ALA A 136 18.43 -6.73 -2.93
C ALA A 136 18.27 -5.27 -3.43
N ALA A 137 17.04 -4.75 -3.49
CA ALA A 137 16.79 -3.36 -3.84
C ALA A 137 17.26 -2.36 -2.76
N LYS A 138 17.36 -2.77 -1.49
CA LYS A 138 17.80 -1.90 -0.36
C LYS A 138 19.27 -1.48 -0.39
N GLY A 139 20.03 -1.82 -1.44
CA GLY A 139 21.26 -1.09 -1.79
C GLY A 139 21.03 0.39 -2.14
N GLY A 140 19.77 0.84 -2.25
CA GLY A 140 19.39 2.25 -2.33
C GLY A 140 18.00 2.51 -1.73
N GLY A 141 17.97 2.95 -0.46
CA GLY A 141 16.81 3.61 0.16
C GLY A 141 15.54 2.77 0.41
N GLU A 142 14.64 3.31 1.22
CA GLU A 142 13.32 2.70 1.49
C GLU A 142 12.30 2.88 0.35
N ALA A 143 12.71 3.51 -0.76
CA ALA A 143 11.98 3.43 -2.01
C ALA A 143 12.11 1.99 -2.52
N ALA A 144 10.99 1.27 -2.60
CA ALA A 144 10.93 0.09 -3.43
C ALA A 144 11.55 0.47 -4.79
N GLY A 145 12.58 -0.26 -5.23
CA GLY A 145 13.19 -0.02 -6.53
C GLY A 145 12.13 0.03 -7.63
N ASP A 146 12.47 0.67 -8.76
CA ASP A 146 11.57 0.90 -9.89
C ASP A 146 10.62 -0.30 -10.11
N CYS A 147 9.33 -0.10 -9.82
CA CYS A 147 8.33 -1.16 -9.87
C CYS A 147 8.25 -1.82 -11.26
N LEU A 148 8.67 -1.11 -12.32
CA LEU A 148 8.74 -1.64 -13.68
C LEU A 148 9.79 -2.75 -13.85
N LYS A 149 10.79 -2.83 -12.97
CA LYS A 149 11.87 -3.85 -12.99
C LYS A 149 11.52 -5.13 -12.23
N GLN A 150 10.30 -5.26 -11.72
CA GLN A 150 9.86 -6.47 -11.04
C GLN A 150 9.79 -7.66 -12.01
N ALA A 151 10.51 -8.74 -11.68
CA ALA A 151 10.44 -10.00 -12.41
C ALA A 151 9.09 -10.69 -12.14
N ALA A 152 8.52 -11.29 -13.20
CA ALA A 152 7.35 -12.14 -13.05
C ALA A 152 7.73 -13.39 -12.21
N PRO A 153 6.85 -13.83 -11.32
CA PRO A 153 7.12 -15.01 -10.52
C PRO A 153 7.13 -16.27 -11.39
N GLY A 154 8.07 -17.17 -11.12
CA GLY A 154 8.17 -18.47 -11.77
C GLY A 154 7.04 -19.41 -11.32
N PRO A 155 6.71 -20.45 -12.11
CA PRO A 155 5.63 -21.38 -11.79
C PRO A 155 5.80 -22.04 -10.41
N GLU A 156 7.03 -22.39 -10.02
CA GLU A 156 7.37 -22.99 -8.73
C GLU A 156 7.04 -22.12 -7.52
N GLN A 157 7.02 -20.79 -7.71
CA GLN A 157 6.68 -19.80 -6.69
C GLN A 157 5.17 -19.67 -6.48
N LEU A 158 4.37 -20.15 -7.43
CA LEU A 158 2.90 -20.08 -7.42
C LEU A 158 2.24 -21.35 -6.87
N VAL A 159 3.02 -22.40 -6.61
CA VAL A 159 2.52 -23.69 -6.12
C VAL A 159 2.59 -23.76 -4.59
N SER A 160 1.46 -24.04 -3.95
CA SER A 160 1.35 -24.46 -2.54
C SER A 160 1.33 -25.99 -2.39
N PRO A 161 1.51 -26.53 -1.18
CA PRO A 161 1.25 -27.94 -0.91
C PRO A 161 -0.16 -28.40 -1.27
N GLU A 162 -1.16 -27.51 -1.16
CA GLU A 162 -2.52 -27.78 -1.64
C GLU A 162 -2.52 -28.06 -3.16
N PRO A 163 -2.85 -29.28 -3.60
CA PRO A 163 -2.78 -29.66 -5.00
C PRO A 163 -3.83 -28.91 -5.82
N ARG A 164 -3.43 -28.42 -7.01
CA ARG A 164 -4.31 -27.76 -7.99
C ARG A 164 -5.07 -26.55 -7.44
N PHE A 165 -4.61 -25.97 -6.34
CA PHE A 165 -5.10 -24.71 -5.79
C PHE A 165 -4.01 -23.64 -5.93
N TYR A 166 -4.39 -22.48 -6.47
CA TYR A 166 -3.45 -21.41 -6.76
C TYR A 166 -4.00 -20.08 -6.25
N VAL A 167 -3.16 -19.33 -5.53
CA VAL A 167 -3.47 -17.96 -5.12
C VAL A 167 -2.71 -17.02 -6.04
N LEU A 168 -3.43 -16.28 -6.88
CA LEU A 168 -2.89 -15.41 -7.92
C LEU A 168 -3.39 -13.97 -7.79
N GLY A 169 -2.82 -13.08 -8.59
CA GLY A 169 -3.13 -11.66 -8.62
C GLY A 169 -2.76 -10.97 -7.30
N ALA A 170 -3.48 -9.91 -6.99
CA ALA A 170 -3.24 -9.12 -5.78
C ALA A 170 -3.33 -9.96 -4.48
N LYS A 171 -4.16 -11.01 -4.45
CA LYS A 171 -4.28 -11.91 -3.28
C LYS A 171 -2.97 -12.63 -2.97
N SER A 172 -2.16 -12.93 -3.98
CA SER A 172 -0.88 -13.62 -3.79
C SER A 172 0.19 -12.73 -3.17
N TYR A 173 0.00 -11.40 -3.17
CA TYR A 173 0.92 -10.44 -2.56
C TYR A 173 0.59 -10.21 -1.08
N GLY A 174 -0.56 -10.69 -0.60
CA GLY A 174 -1.02 -10.48 0.76
C GLY A 174 -1.10 -9.00 1.11
N ARG A 175 -0.33 -8.55 2.10
CA ARG A 175 -0.23 -7.15 2.57
C ARG A 175 0.78 -6.32 1.77
N ASN A 176 1.49 -6.92 0.81
CA ASN A 176 2.46 -6.19 0.00
C ASN A 176 1.74 -5.35 -1.07
N SER A 177 1.91 -4.03 -1.01
CA SER A 177 1.28 -3.08 -1.94
C SER A 177 2.00 -2.95 -3.28
N ALA A 178 3.14 -3.63 -3.50
CA ALA A 178 3.92 -3.53 -4.72
C ALA A 178 3.43 -4.45 -5.86
N PHE A 179 2.13 -4.75 -5.90
CA PHE A 179 1.53 -5.57 -6.97
C PHE A 179 1.31 -4.73 -8.23
N LEU A 180 1.56 -5.32 -9.40
CA LEU A 180 1.25 -4.75 -10.70
C LEU A 180 0.37 -5.70 -11.51
N LEU A 181 -0.61 -5.15 -12.25
CA LEU A 181 -1.51 -5.93 -13.11
C LEU A 181 -0.75 -6.82 -14.11
N LYS A 182 0.36 -6.31 -14.67
CA LYS A 182 1.27 -7.08 -15.56
C LYS A 182 1.77 -8.36 -14.89
N LEU A 183 2.13 -8.30 -13.61
CA LEU A 183 2.60 -9.48 -12.85
C LEU A 183 1.45 -10.44 -12.57
N GLY A 184 0.25 -9.92 -12.29
CA GLY A 184 -0.95 -10.74 -12.17
C GLY A 184 -1.30 -11.52 -13.44
N HIS A 185 -1.19 -10.89 -14.61
CA HIS A 185 -1.40 -11.58 -15.89
C HIS A 185 -0.34 -12.67 -16.12
N ALA A 186 0.93 -12.36 -15.87
CA ALA A 186 2.01 -13.33 -15.99
C ALA A 186 1.82 -14.55 -15.05
N GLN A 187 1.30 -14.34 -13.83
CA GLN A 187 0.95 -15.42 -12.91
C GLN A 187 -0.13 -16.35 -13.49
N VAL A 188 -1.17 -15.78 -14.10
CA VAL A 188 -2.24 -16.55 -14.74
C VAL A 188 -1.70 -17.35 -15.92
N GLU A 189 -0.90 -16.73 -16.78
CA GLU A 189 -0.25 -17.40 -17.91
C GLU A 189 0.63 -18.58 -17.45
N ALA A 190 1.43 -18.38 -16.40
CA ALA A 190 2.28 -19.42 -15.84
C ALA A 190 1.48 -20.62 -15.30
N VAL A 191 0.38 -20.38 -14.59
CA VAL A 191 -0.48 -21.46 -14.08
C VAL A 191 -1.20 -22.18 -15.21
N VAL A 192 -1.75 -21.47 -16.19
CA VAL A 192 -2.40 -22.09 -17.36
C VAL A 192 -1.41 -22.95 -18.14
N ALA A 193 -0.16 -22.51 -18.29
CA ALA A 193 0.89 -23.31 -18.94
C ALA A 193 1.22 -24.59 -18.15
N MET A 194 1.32 -24.53 -16.82
CA MET A 194 1.50 -25.72 -15.97
C MET A 194 0.36 -26.73 -16.15
N LEU A 195 -0.89 -26.25 -16.03
CA LEU A 195 -2.07 -27.11 -16.13
C LEU A 195 -2.20 -27.79 -17.51
N ARG A 196 -1.81 -27.10 -18.59
CA ARG A 196 -1.77 -27.70 -19.94
C ARG A 196 -0.74 -28.80 -20.05
N LYS A 197 0.45 -28.60 -19.47
CA LYS A 197 1.52 -29.61 -19.49
C LYS A 197 1.11 -30.86 -18.72
N GLU A 198 0.54 -30.70 -17.52
CA GLU A 198 0.03 -31.82 -16.73
C GLU A 198 -1.02 -32.65 -17.48
N CYS A 199 -1.92 -32.00 -18.23
CA CYS A 199 -2.91 -32.68 -19.05
C CYS A 199 -2.27 -33.50 -20.18
N HIS A 200 -1.23 -32.95 -20.83
CA HIS A 200 -0.52 -33.66 -21.91
C HIS A 200 0.25 -34.87 -21.38
N ASP A 201 0.89 -34.75 -20.22
CA ASP A 201 1.70 -35.83 -19.62
C ASP A 201 0.83 -36.99 -19.07
N GLN A 202 -0.49 -36.80 -18.96
CA GLN A 202 -1.47 -37.81 -18.50
C GLN A 202 -2.18 -38.57 -19.64
N MET A 203 -1.93 -38.21 -20.91
CA MET A 203 -2.47 -38.88 -22.10
C MET A 203 -1.48 -39.87 -22.69
#